data_AF-A0AAE1MW70-F1
#
_entry.id   AF-A0AAE1MW70-F1
#
_cell.length_a   1.000
_cell.length_b   1.000
_cell.length_c   1.000
_cell.angle_alpha   90.00
_cell.angle_beta   90.00
_cell.angle_gamma   90.00
#
_symmetry.space_group_name_H-M   'P 1'
#
loop_
_entity.id
_entity.type
_entity.pdbx_description
1 polymer ?
#
loop_
_entity_poly.entity_id
_entity_poly.type
_entity_poly.pdbx_seq_one_letter_code
_entity_poly.pdbx_strand_id
1 'polypeptide(L)'
;MSAGVFRVKHHLARTSKDDEPYISVPEEVKIGMLNLLVGAQQAKPFQKKLECNAQIQKEAVSGASNIFKKSRSSAPVTLNTILKKNLREEACLDICTATYNNGIPFNFVNSDDFKKMCELIAKHGLGFKTPSYHKCRVKCLKQKYDMIMAVVETHKALRKNWMHDNN
;
A
#
# COMPACT_ATOMS: atom_id res chain seq x y z
N MET A 1 -28.02 -31.02 18.40
CA MET A 1 -26.79 -30.48 17.77
C MET A 1 -25.82 -31.64 17.58
N SER A 2 -25.34 -31.89 16.35
CA SER A 2 -24.45 -33.02 16.04
C SER A 2 -23.12 -32.89 16.79
N ALA A 3 -22.70 -33.96 17.48
CA ALA A 3 -21.43 -34.03 18.19
C ALA A 3 -20.22 -33.71 17.29
N GLY A 4 -20.33 -33.96 15.97
CA GLY A 4 -19.29 -33.61 15.00
C GLY A 4 -19.08 -32.11 14.88
N VAL A 5 -20.17 -31.33 14.82
CA VAL A 5 -20.09 -29.85 14.74
C VAL A 5 -19.51 -29.27 16.04
N PHE A 6 -19.85 -29.86 17.18
CA PHE A 6 -19.29 -29.48 18.48
C PHE A 6 -17.78 -29.73 18.54
N ARG A 7 -17.32 -30.91 18.12
CA ARG A 7 -15.89 -31.27 18.06
C ARG A 7 -15.11 -30.36 17.13
N VAL A 8 -15.64 -30.07 15.95
CA VAL A 8 -14.99 -29.16 14.98
C VAL A 8 -14.92 -27.74 15.52
N LYS A 9 -16.00 -27.23 16.15
CA LYS A 9 -15.99 -25.90 16.79
C LYS A 9 -14.96 -25.82 17.91
N HIS A 10 -14.88 -26.83 18.77
CA HIS A 10 -13.90 -26.87 19.88
C HIS A 10 -12.45 -26.97 19.38
N HIS A 11 -12.21 -27.72 18.30
CA HIS A 11 -10.90 -27.83 17.65
C HIS A 11 -10.49 -26.51 16.97
N LEU A 12 -11.40 -25.88 16.22
CA LEU A 12 -11.14 -24.57 15.59
C LEU A 12 -10.94 -23.45 16.63
N ALA A 13 -11.67 -23.49 17.74
CA ALA A 13 -11.53 -22.55 18.85
C ALA A 13 -10.30 -22.84 19.75
N ARG A 14 -9.54 -23.91 19.50
CA ARG A 14 -8.36 -24.34 20.27
C ARG A 14 -8.62 -24.47 21.77
N THR A 15 -9.72 -25.14 22.11
CA THR A 15 -10.13 -25.35 23.51
C THR A 15 -9.84 -26.76 24.03
N SER A 16 -9.32 -27.66 23.18
CA SER A 16 -8.79 -28.97 23.60
C SER A 16 -7.32 -28.85 24.03
N LYS A 17 -6.97 -29.52 25.13
CA LYS A 17 -5.64 -29.49 25.75
C LYS A 17 -4.63 -30.47 25.12
N ASP A 18 -5.06 -31.30 24.16
CA ASP A 18 -4.32 -32.49 23.74
C ASP A 18 -3.80 -32.48 22.29
N ASP A 19 -3.93 -31.36 21.57
CA ASP A 19 -3.39 -31.23 20.21
C ASP A 19 -2.13 -30.36 20.22
N GLU A 20 -0.96 -30.99 20.13
CA GLU A 20 0.32 -30.30 20.05
C GLU A 20 0.36 -29.39 18.81
N PRO A 21 0.72 -28.09 18.94
CA PRO A 21 0.76 -27.18 17.81
C PRO A 21 1.80 -27.63 16.80
N TYR A 22 1.42 -27.65 15.52
CA TYR A 22 2.32 -28.02 14.43
C TYR A 22 3.61 -27.17 14.44
N ILE A 23 4.74 -27.81 14.72
CA ILE A 23 6.02 -27.15 15.06
C ILE A 23 6.61 -26.39 13.87
N SER A 24 6.31 -26.77 12.62
CA SER A 24 6.87 -26.09 11.44
C SER A 24 6.11 -26.40 10.15
N VAL A 25 5.10 -25.60 9.78
CA VAL A 25 4.33 -25.72 8.51
C VAL A 25 5.28 -25.75 7.31
N PRO A 26 5.20 -26.74 6.39
CA PRO A 26 6.02 -26.78 5.19
C PRO A 26 5.79 -25.52 4.35
N GLU A 27 6.84 -25.00 3.72
CA GLU A 27 6.76 -23.74 2.98
C GLU A 27 5.73 -23.78 1.85
N GLU A 28 5.56 -24.92 1.18
CA GLU A 28 4.53 -25.14 0.16
C GLU A 28 3.10 -24.91 0.69
N VAL A 29 2.84 -25.32 1.93
CA VAL A 29 1.54 -25.15 2.58
C VAL A 29 1.33 -23.70 3.03
N LYS A 30 2.40 -23.03 3.48
CA LYS A 30 2.36 -21.59 3.78
C LYS A 30 2.06 -20.79 2.52
N ILE A 31 2.71 -21.11 1.40
CA ILE A 31 2.50 -20.50 0.08
C ILE A 31 1.07 -20.75 -0.41
N GLY A 32 0.58 -22.00 -0.32
CA GLY A 32 -0.80 -22.33 -0.69
C GLY A 32 -1.83 -21.55 0.12
N MET A 33 -1.65 -21.48 1.45
CA MET A 33 -2.54 -20.73 2.34
C MET A 33 -2.44 -19.22 2.12
N LEU A 34 -1.26 -18.70 1.80
CA LEU A 34 -1.04 -17.31 1.40
C LEU A 34 -1.82 -16.98 0.12
N ASN A 35 -1.71 -17.80 -0.92
CA ASN A 35 -2.39 -17.62 -2.20
C ASN A 35 -3.91 -17.62 -2.04
N LEU A 36 -4.45 -18.48 -1.19
CA LEU A 36 -5.89 -18.52 -0.87
C LEU A 36 -6.35 -17.26 -0.12
N LEU A 37 -5.56 -16.76 0.83
CA LEU A 37 -5.87 -15.53 1.56
C LEU A 37 -5.77 -14.28 0.66
N VAL A 38 -4.77 -14.23 -0.22
CA VAL A 38 -4.60 -13.17 -1.23
C VAL A 38 -5.77 -13.19 -2.22
N GLY A 39 -6.17 -14.37 -2.71
CA GLY A 39 -7.33 -14.53 -3.59
C GLY A 39 -8.65 -14.08 -2.94
N ALA A 40 -8.82 -14.31 -1.62
CA ALA A 40 -9.98 -13.84 -0.87
C ALA A 40 -10.00 -12.30 -0.69
N GLN A 41 -8.84 -11.63 -0.61
CA GLN A 41 -8.73 -10.16 -0.52
C GLN A 41 -8.93 -9.47 -1.87
N GLN A 42 -8.58 -10.12 -2.98
CA GLN A 42 -8.78 -9.63 -4.35
C GLN A 42 -10.23 -9.80 -4.85
N ALA A 43 -11.10 -10.49 -4.11
CA ALA A 43 -12.50 -10.73 -4.45
C ALA A 43 -13.41 -9.50 -4.28
N LYS A 44 -13.02 -8.35 -4.85
CA LYS A 44 -13.90 -7.34 -5.47
C LYS A 44 -13.06 -6.67 -6.59
N PRO A 45 -13.36 -6.91 -7.87
CA PRO A 45 -12.50 -6.42 -8.94
C PRO A 45 -12.68 -4.91 -9.12
N PHE A 46 -11.58 -4.17 -9.01
CA PHE A 46 -11.46 -2.87 -9.68
C PHE A 46 -11.36 -3.14 -11.18
N GLN A 47 -12.52 -3.33 -11.82
CA GLN A 47 -12.61 -3.27 -13.27
C GLN A 47 -12.56 -1.79 -13.68
N LYS A 48 -11.36 -1.28 -14.00
CA LYS A 48 -11.25 -0.35 -15.12
C LYS A 48 -9.89 -0.46 -15.81
N LYS A 49 -9.97 -1.03 -17.00
CA LYS A 49 -9.02 -0.99 -18.11
C LYS A 49 -8.33 0.39 -18.19
N LEU A 50 -7.04 0.43 -17.88
CA LEU A 50 -6.13 1.49 -18.28
C LEU A 50 -5.39 0.95 -19.51
N GLU A 51 -5.88 1.28 -20.70
CA GLU A 51 -5.11 1.06 -21.92
C GLU A 51 -4.01 2.13 -22.00
N CYS A 52 -2.77 1.76 -21.68
CA CYS A 52 -1.61 2.40 -22.29
C CYS A 52 -1.14 1.48 -23.42
N ASN A 53 -1.14 2.03 -24.63
CA ASN A 53 -0.88 1.29 -25.85
C ASN A 53 0.63 1.19 -26.11
N ALA A 54 1.06 -0.03 -26.47
CA ALA A 54 2.22 -0.39 -27.29
C ALA A 54 3.67 -0.28 -26.75
N GLN A 55 4.19 -1.47 -26.40
CA GLN A 55 5.44 -2.09 -26.89
C GLN A 55 6.80 -1.56 -26.43
N ILE A 56 7.40 -2.25 -25.45
CA ILE A 56 8.77 -2.78 -25.57
C ILE A 56 8.77 -4.25 -25.14
N GLN A 57 9.54 -5.02 -25.89
CA GLN A 57 9.48 -6.46 -26.09
C GLN A 57 10.16 -7.24 -24.97
N LYS A 58 9.79 -8.53 -24.92
CA LYS A 58 10.37 -9.61 -24.13
C LYS A 58 11.89 -9.64 -24.27
N GLU A 59 12.61 -9.73 -23.15
CA GLU A 59 13.85 -10.51 -23.07
C GLU A 59 14.16 -10.92 -21.62
N ALA A 60 14.36 -12.23 -21.48
CA ALA A 60 15.10 -12.99 -20.46
C ALA A 60 14.80 -12.80 -18.97
N VAL A 61 14.06 -13.79 -18.46
CA VAL A 61 14.29 -14.43 -17.16
C VAL A 61 15.79 -14.76 -16.99
N SER A 62 16.46 -14.16 -16.02
CA SER A 62 17.38 -14.85 -15.12
C SER A 62 17.79 -13.90 -13.98
N GLY A 63 17.68 -14.34 -12.72
CA GLY A 63 18.23 -13.60 -11.58
C GLY A 63 17.24 -13.16 -10.51
N ALA A 64 16.26 -14.00 -10.16
CA ALA A 64 15.52 -13.86 -8.90
C ALA A 64 15.62 -15.13 -8.05
N SER A 65 16.84 -15.66 -7.92
CA SER A 65 17.19 -16.52 -6.80
C SER A 65 18.12 -15.72 -5.89
N ASN A 66 17.82 -15.74 -4.58
CA ASN A 66 18.62 -15.20 -3.48
C ASN A 66 18.24 -13.80 -2.94
N ILE A 67 17.06 -13.69 -2.31
CA ILE A 67 16.83 -12.67 -1.25
C ILE A 67 16.28 -13.38 0.01
N PHE A 68 17.04 -14.33 0.54
CA PHE A 68 16.89 -14.80 1.92
C PHE A 68 18.25 -14.73 2.60
N LYS A 69 18.75 -13.51 2.85
CA LYS A 69 19.83 -13.31 3.83
C LYS A 69 19.20 -12.98 5.19
N LYS A 70 19.19 -14.02 6.02
CA LYS A 70 18.75 -14.10 7.40
C LYS A 70 19.45 -13.04 8.27
N SER A 71 18.68 -12.06 8.76
CA SER A 71 19.04 -11.26 9.93
C SER A 71 18.21 -11.71 11.13
N ARG A 72 18.90 -12.03 12.22
CA ARG A 72 18.39 -12.67 13.43
C ARG A 72 17.51 -11.71 14.24
N SER A 73 16.21 -12.02 14.34
CA SER A 73 15.37 -11.70 15.51
C SER A 73 14.26 -12.74 15.59
N SER A 74 14.24 -13.48 16.70
CA SER A 74 13.43 -14.68 16.94
C SER A 74 11.99 -14.34 17.36
N ALA A 75 11.25 -13.68 16.49
CA ALA A 75 9.80 -13.62 16.59
C ALA A 75 9.19 -14.67 15.64
N PRO A 76 8.22 -15.49 16.06
CA PRO A 76 7.54 -16.41 15.16
C PRO A 76 6.93 -15.62 14.00
N VAL A 77 7.35 -15.95 12.78
CA VAL A 77 6.83 -15.32 11.57
C VAL A 77 5.37 -15.71 11.43
N THR A 78 4.47 -14.82 11.85
CA THR A 78 3.02 -15.04 11.75
C THR A 78 2.60 -14.83 10.29
N LEU A 79 1.58 -15.55 9.81
CA LEU A 79 1.03 -15.38 8.44
C LEU A 79 0.70 -13.92 8.09
N ASN A 80 0.17 -13.17 9.06
CA ASN A 80 -0.08 -11.73 8.92
C ASN A 80 1.20 -10.92 8.64
N THR A 81 2.33 -11.31 9.23
CA THR A 81 3.63 -10.66 9.00
C THR A 81 4.16 -10.97 7.60
N ILE A 82 3.94 -12.19 7.10
CA ILE A 82 4.31 -12.58 5.73
C ILE A 82 3.46 -11.82 4.71
N LEU A 83 2.13 -11.85 4.87
CA LEU A 83 1.19 -11.14 4.00
C LEU A 83 1.48 -9.64 3.92
N LYS A 84 1.67 -8.98 5.08
CA LYS A 84 1.99 -7.55 5.13
C LYS A 84 3.33 -7.21 4.47
N LYS A 85 4.33 -8.09 4.60
CA LYS A 85 5.64 -7.91 3.94
C LYS A 85 5.51 -8.03 2.42
N ASN A 86 4.79 -9.04 1.93
CA ASN A 86 4.56 -9.22 0.50
C ASN A 86 3.80 -8.04 -0.12
N LEU A 87 2.71 -7.59 0.52
CA LEU A 87 1.94 -6.42 0.06
C LEU A 87 2.77 -5.14 0.05
N ARG A 88 3.66 -4.96 1.03
CA ARG A 88 4.57 -3.81 1.08
C ARG A 88 5.60 -3.86 -0.03
N GLU A 89 6.17 -5.03 -0.31
CA GLU A 89 7.14 -5.22 -1.39
C GLU A 89 6.51 -5.01 -2.76
N GLU A 90 5.31 -5.56 -3.00
CA GLU A 90 4.52 -5.32 -4.20
C GLU A 90 4.22 -3.84 -4.39
N ALA A 91 3.71 -3.15 -3.35
CA ALA A 91 3.44 -1.72 -3.43
C ALA A 91 4.70 -0.90 -3.72
N CYS A 92 5.85 -1.24 -3.11
CA CYS A 92 7.11 -0.57 -3.38
C CYS A 92 7.57 -0.77 -4.84
N LEU A 93 7.42 -1.98 -5.38
CA LEU A 93 7.76 -2.28 -6.77
C LEU A 93 6.88 -1.48 -7.75
N ASP A 94 5.58 -1.40 -7.49
CA ASP A 94 4.64 -0.64 -8.30
C ASP A 94 4.95 0.87 -8.26
N ILE A 95 5.29 1.42 -7.08
CA ILE A 95 5.72 2.81 -6.95
C ILE A 95 6.97 3.06 -7.80
N CYS A 96 8.00 2.22 -7.68
CA CYS A 96 9.23 2.34 -8.46
C CYS A 96 8.95 2.28 -9.96
N THR A 97 8.15 1.30 -10.41
CA THR A 97 7.75 1.13 -11.81
C THR A 97 6.99 2.34 -12.34
N ALA A 98 6.03 2.85 -11.56
CA ALA A 98 5.27 4.03 -11.94
C ALA A 98 6.16 5.28 -12.04
N THR A 99 7.09 5.47 -11.11
CA THR A 99 8.02 6.61 -11.17
C THR A 99 8.93 6.54 -12.39
N TYR A 100 9.49 5.37 -12.68
CA TYR A 100 10.34 5.14 -13.86
C TYR A 100 9.58 5.41 -15.17
N ASN A 101 8.40 4.81 -15.33
CA ASN A 101 7.61 4.93 -16.56
C ASN A 101 7.12 6.36 -16.84
N ASN A 102 6.89 7.16 -15.80
CA ASN A 102 6.41 8.54 -15.92
C ASN A 102 7.52 9.59 -15.85
N GLY A 103 8.81 9.17 -15.83
CA GLY A 103 9.94 10.09 -15.74
C GLY A 103 9.98 10.92 -14.45
N ILE A 104 9.43 10.40 -13.36
CA ILE A 104 9.43 11.07 -12.06
C ILE A 104 10.78 10.79 -11.36
N PRO A 105 11.52 11.82 -10.90
CA PRO A 105 12.76 11.60 -10.16
C PRO A 105 12.54 10.76 -8.91
N PHE A 106 13.40 9.77 -8.64
CA PHE A 106 13.26 8.90 -7.45
C PHE A 106 13.25 9.68 -6.13
N ASN A 107 13.88 10.87 -6.08
CA ASN A 107 13.81 11.72 -4.90
C ASN A 107 12.39 12.19 -4.55
N PHE A 108 11.42 12.07 -5.47
CA PHE A 108 10.01 12.33 -5.21
C PHE A 108 9.47 11.54 -4.01
N VAL A 109 9.90 10.28 -3.82
CA VAL A 109 9.43 9.43 -2.71
C VAL A 109 9.88 9.94 -1.34
N ASN A 110 10.91 10.80 -1.29
CA ASN A 110 11.38 11.42 -0.06
C ASN A 110 10.59 12.68 0.33
N SER A 111 9.79 13.23 -0.60
CA SER A 111 9.00 14.43 -0.35
C SER A 111 7.91 14.21 0.70
N ASP A 112 7.64 15.23 1.51
CA ASP A 112 6.57 15.16 2.50
C ASP A 112 5.18 15.08 1.84
N ASP A 113 5.04 15.63 0.63
CA ASP A 113 3.83 15.49 -0.18
C ASP A 113 3.56 14.03 -0.56
N PHE A 114 4.59 13.26 -0.95
CA PHE A 114 4.44 11.83 -1.24
C PHE A 114 4.05 11.03 0.00
N LYS A 115 4.72 11.26 1.14
CA LYS A 115 4.39 10.59 2.42
C LYS A 115 2.95 10.87 2.83
N LYS A 116 2.53 12.15 2.77
CA LYS A 116 1.16 12.58 3.08
C LYS A 116 0.14 11.97 2.13
N MET A 117 0.46 11.83 0.85
CA MET A 117 -0.38 11.14 -0.13
C MET A 117 -0.59 9.68 0.27
N CYS A 118 0.47 8.93 0.56
CA CYS A 118 0.38 7.53 0.99
C CYS A 118 -0.42 7.38 2.30
N GLU A 119 -0.22 8.26 3.28
CA GLU A 119 -0.98 8.24 4.53
C GLU A 119 -2.48 8.44 4.31
N LEU A 120 -2.88 9.39 3.45
CA LEU A 120 -4.29 9.65 3.17
C LEU A 120 -4.93 8.49 2.40
N ILE A 121 -4.21 7.89 1.46
CA ILE A 121 -4.66 6.68 0.74
C ILE A 121 -4.83 5.52 1.74
N ALA A 122 -3.86 5.31 2.63
CA ALA A 122 -3.93 4.26 3.65
C ALA A 122 -5.07 4.49 4.65
N LYS A 123 -5.31 5.73 5.09
CA LYS A 123 -6.43 6.12 5.96
C LYS A 123 -7.79 5.91 5.31
N HIS A 124 -7.90 6.16 4.00
CA HIS A 124 -9.12 5.84 3.25
C HIS A 124 -9.31 4.32 3.13
N GLY A 125 -8.23 3.57 2.94
CA GLY A 125 -8.23 2.12 2.85
C GLY A 125 -8.69 1.58 1.50
N LEU A 126 -9.04 0.29 1.49
CA LEU A 126 -9.48 -0.44 0.29
C LEU A 126 -10.66 0.26 -0.38
N GLY A 127 -10.60 0.36 -1.71
CA GLY A 127 -11.63 1.04 -2.51
C GLY A 127 -11.41 2.53 -2.72
N PHE A 128 -10.26 3.09 -2.29
CA PHE A 128 -9.84 4.42 -2.73
C PHE A 128 -9.84 4.49 -4.27
N LYS A 129 -10.62 5.41 -4.82
CA LYS A 129 -10.65 5.66 -6.26
C LYS A 129 -9.65 6.76 -6.59
N THR A 130 -8.69 6.43 -7.44
CA THR A 130 -7.74 7.42 -7.96
C THR A 130 -8.48 8.58 -8.64
N PRO A 131 -7.97 9.82 -8.51
CA PRO A 131 -8.62 10.96 -9.15
C PRO A 131 -8.51 10.84 -10.69
N SER A 132 -9.56 11.25 -11.39
CA SER A 132 -9.52 11.36 -12.85
C SER A 132 -8.67 12.56 -13.29
N TYR A 133 -8.15 12.51 -14.52
CA TYR A 133 -7.39 13.62 -15.12
C TYR A 133 -8.13 14.96 -15.00
N HIS A 134 -9.43 14.98 -15.33
CA HIS A 134 -10.26 16.18 -15.24
C HIS A 134 -10.40 16.67 -13.78
N LYS A 135 -10.56 15.75 -12.82
CA LYS A 135 -10.65 16.12 -11.39
C LYS A 135 -9.34 16.76 -10.90
N CYS A 136 -8.19 16.18 -11.27
CA CYS A 136 -6.88 16.73 -10.93
C CYS A 136 -6.70 18.15 -11.49
N ARG A 137 -6.89 18.30 -12.81
CA ARG A 137 -6.64 19.56 -13.53
C ARG A 137 -7.59 20.68 -13.12
N VAL A 138 -8.88 20.39 -12.94
CA VAL A 138 -9.89 21.44 -12.75
C VAL A 138 -10.16 21.70 -11.27
N LYS A 139 -10.40 20.65 -10.47
CA LYS A 139 -10.86 20.83 -9.09
C LYS A 139 -9.69 20.89 -8.11
N CYS A 140 -8.84 19.88 -8.09
CA CYS A 140 -7.76 19.79 -7.09
C CYS A 140 -6.75 20.93 -7.25
N LEU A 141 -6.34 21.24 -8.49
CA LEU A 141 -5.39 22.31 -8.75
C LEU A 141 -5.96 23.68 -8.39
N LYS A 142 -7.22 23.96 -8.74
CA LYS A 142 -7.88 25.21 -8.38
C LYS A 142 -7.99 25.38 -6.86
N GLN A 143 -8.40 24.35 -6.14
CA GLN A 143 -8.44 24.38 -4.68
C GLN A 143 -7.06 24.67 -4.07
N LYS A 144 -5.99 24.04 -4.59
CA LYS A 144 -4.64 24.29 -4.10
C LYS A 144 -4.18 25.72 -4.40
N TYR A 145 -4.52 26.26 -5.57
CA TYR A 145 -4.24 27.64 -5.94
C TYR A 145 -4.93 28.62 -5.00
N ASP A 146 -6.24 28.46 -4.78
CA ASP A 146 -7.03 29.34 -3.90
C ASP A 146 -6.48 29.33 -2.45
N MET A 147 -6.08 28.16 -1.94
CA MET A 147 -5.44 28.03 -0.63
C MET A 147 -4.11 28.80 -0.55
N ILE A 148 -3.26 28.70 -1.58
CA ILE A 148 -1.98 29.41 -1.62
C ILE A 148 -2.21 30.92 -1.71
N MET A 149 -3.16 31.36 -2.54
CA MET A 149 -3.47 32.78 -2.71
C MET A 149 -3.94 33.43 -1.41
N ALA A 150 -4.80 32.75 -0.65
CA ALA A 150 -5.23 33.24 0.66
C ALA A 150 -4.06 33.41 1.64
N VAL A 151 -3.11 32.47 1.66
CA VAL A 151 -1.88 32.57 2.47
C VAL A 151 -1.03 33.75 2.02
N VAL A 152 -0.84 33.92 0.71
CA VAL A 152 -0.06 35.03 0.12
C VAL A 152 -0.69 36.39 0.46
N GLU A 153 -2.00 36.51 0.36
CA GLU A 153 -2.74 37.74 0.69
C GLU A 153 -2.63 38.08 2.17
N THR A 154 -2.74 37.07 3.04
CA THR A 154 -2.53 37.23 4.49
C THR A 154 -1.11 37.77 4.77
N HIS A 155 -0.08 37.18 4.16
CA HIS A 155 1.30 37.67 4.31
C HIS A 155 1.49 39.09 3.77
N LYS A 156 0.87 39.44 2.64
CA LYS A 156 0.92 40.80 2.08
C LYS A 156 0.28 41.81 3.02
N ALA A 157 -0.88 41.48 3.62
CA ALA A 157 -1.55 42.35 4.57
C ALA A 157 -0.72 42.55 5.84
N LEU A 158 -0.18 41.47 6.42
CA LEU A 158 0.72 41.54 7.58
C LEU A 158 1.95 42.42 7.30
N ARG A 159 2.57 42.25 6.13
CA ARG A 159 3.71 43.09 5.72
C ARG A 159 3.34 44.56 5.60
N LYS A 160 2.17 44.87 5.04
CA LYS A 160 1.69 46.26 4.89
C LYS A 160 1.44 46.90 6.25
N ASN A 161 0.81 46.18 7.18
CA ASN A 161 0.55 46.67 8.54
C ASN A 161 1.86 46.90 9.29
N TRP A 162 2.79 45.94 9.26
CA TRP A 162 4.11 46.10 9.87
C TRP A 162 4.88 47.31 9.33
N MET A 163 4.78 47.60 8.01
CA MET A 163 5.39 48.79 7.42
C MET A 163 4.74 50.11 7.88
N HIS A 164 3.44 50.12 8.19
CA HIS A 164 2.77 51.31 8.73
C HIS A 164 3.12 51.51 10.21
N ASP A 165 3.25 50.43 10.98
CA ASP A 165 3.52 50.51 12.43
C ASP A 165 4.98 50.87 12.76
N ASN A 166 5.92 50.74 11.80
CA ASN A 166 7.36 50.96 11.98
C ASN A 166 7.93 52.12 11.16
N ASN A 167 7.09 53.02 10.65
CA ASN A 167 7.48 54.21 9.89
C ASN A 167 6.85 55.47 10.48
#